data_AF-A0A2A6RQ96-F1
#
_entry.id   AF-A0A2A6RQ96-F1
#
_cell.length_a   1.000
_cell.length_b   1.000
_cell.length_c   1.000
_cell.angle_alpha   90.00
_cell.angle_beta   90.00
_cell.angle_gamma   90.00
#
_symmetry.space_group_name_H-M   'P 1'
#
loop_
_entity.id
_entity.type
_entity.pdbx_description
1 polymer ?
#
loop_
_entity_poly.entity_id
_entity_poly.type
_entity_poly.pdbx_seq_one_letter_code
_entity_poly.pdbx_strand_id
1 'polypeptide(L)'
;MLRIVAEPTAAAMAYDGVDLSTDQALAVYDLGAGTFDVSLLIASDGVVEVVAINGDTTLGGDDFDERIVSYLIDYIRQTNQVDLSRDLSARVRLKEAAEKAKIALSGIETVNIYVPFLYSNAGAVCHLDFELTRTQFAEMTADLVKKTIEYCRAAQKDAGNGWRTYVDSFELLLVGLSTKIPHVRQAVQDLFDVEPRRGIDPDEAVALGVAIQAGVISHSVNNVLLLDVAPKTLGIEGEGGVMIPIIERNTTIPTQKSETLSTMRDIQTSVIIHILQGESGHAHENVSLGKLLVVGVSPAPRGIPQIEVTFNIDQNGTLEVTATDKATRGTTRKTIHYKHPAESNAALDEDHEIDKLNLPIVLPKKDEATNS
;
A
#
# COMPACT_ATOMS: atom_id res chain seq x y z
N MET A 1 9.73 -24.01 6.27
CA MET A 1 9.61 -22.98 5.22
C MET A 1 8.73 -21.88 5.79
N LEU A 2 9.14 -20.61 5.70
CA LEU A 2 8.36 -19.45 6.17
C LEU A 2 7.93 -18.67 4.92
N ARG A 3 6.68 -18.19 4.89
CA ARG A 3 6.11 -17.42 3.78
C ARG A 3 5.58 -16.10 4.33
N ILE A 4 5.84 -15.00 3.62
CA ILE A 4 5.19 -13.72 3.89
C ILE A 4 3.82 -13.75 3.19
N VAL A 5 2.77 -13.35 3.92
CA VAL A 5 1.39 -13.36 3.42
C VAL A 5 0.87 -11.94 3.51
N ALA A 6 0.29 -11.43 2.42
CA ALA A 6 -0.40 -10.15 2.47
C ALA A 6 -1.62 -10.22 3.40
N GLU A 7 -1.84 -9.17 4.18
CA GLU A 7 -2.97 -9.03 5.11
C GLU A 7 -4.33 -9.35 4.48
N PRO A 8 -4.70 -8.81 3.30
CA PRO A 8 -5.99 -9.10 2.69
C PRO A 8 -6.15 -10.58 2.33
N THR A 9 -5.08 -11.22 1.85
CA THR A 9 -5.07 -12.65 1.53
C THR A 9 -5.21 -13.49 2.80
N ALA A 10 -4.51 -13.12 3.88
CA ALA A 10 -4.67 -13.78 5.17
C ALA A 10 -6.10 -13.61 5.70
N ALA A 11 -6.65 -12.40 5.67
CA ALA A 11 -8.02 -12.15 6.10
C ALA A 11 -9.04 -12.97 5.30
N ALA A 12 -8.89 -13.06 3.98
CA ALA A 12 -9.73 -13.91 3.14
C ALA A 12 -9.70 -15.38 3.59
N MET A 13 -8.52 -15.91 3.96
CA MET A 13 -8.41 -17.27 4.49
C MET A 13 -9.07 -17.47 5.86
N ALA A 14 -9.09 -16.43 6.70
CA ALA A 14 -9.65 -16.50 8.03
C ALA A 14 -11.17 -16.69 7.99
N TYR A 15 -11.87 -15.97 7.11
CA TYR A 15 -13.33 -16.02 6.97
C TYR A 15 -13.78 -17.43 6.49
N ASP A 16 -14.30 -18.19 7.47
CA ASP A 16 -14.83 -19.58 7.42
C ASP A 16 -13.90 -20.67 6.87
N GLY A 17 -12.59 -20.44 6.86
CA GLY A 17 -11.65 -21.42 6.30
C GLY A 17 -12.01 -21.77 4.87
N VAL A 18 -12.45 -20.74 4.12
CA VAL A 18 -13.01 -20.71 2.76
C VAL A 18 -13.35 -22.11 2.24
N ASP A 19 -14.65 -22.44 2.21
CA ASP A 19 -15.11 -23.53 1.36
C ASP A 19 -14.86 -23.13 -0.10
N LEU A 20 -13.62 -23.38 -0.55
CA LEU A 20 -13.11 -23.08 -1.88
C LEU A 20 -13.74 -23.97 -2.96
N SER A 21 -14.80 -24.72 -2.62
CA SER A 21 -15.61 -25.46 -3.59
C SER A 21 -16.64 -24.58 -4.31
N THR A 22 -16.83 -23.33 -3.86
CA THR A 22 -17.72 -22.35 -4.51
C THR A 22 -16.90 -21.19 -5.07
N ASP A 23 -17.21 -20.85 -6.33
CA ASP A 23 -16.58 -19.72 -7.02
C ASP A 23 -17.14 -18.43 -6.44
N GLN A 24 -16.31 -17.66 -5.73
CA GLN A 24 -16.76 -16.47 -5.03
C GLN A 24 -15.83 -15.29 -5.26
N ALA A 25 -16.41 -14.10 -5.35
CA ALA A 25 -15.65 -12.86 -5.32
C ALA A 25 -15.64 -12.30 -3.90
N LEU A 26 -14.50 -11.75 -3.48
CA LEU A 26 -14.30 -11.14 -2.18
C LEU A 26 -13.83 -9.70 -2.36
N ALA A 27 -14.33 -8.80 -1.52
CA ALA A 27 -13.72 -7.49 -1.31
C ALA A 27 -13.27 -7.43 0.15
N VAL A 28 -11.97 -7.31 0.36
CA VAL A 28 -11.40 -7.06 1.68
C VAL A 28 -11.17 -5.56 1.80
N TYR A 29 -11.84 -4.94 2.76
CA TYR A 29 -11.66 -3.55 3.14
C TYR A 29 -10.93 -3.52 4.47
N ASP A 30 -9.64 -3.18 4.43
CA ASP A 30 -8.76 -3.12 5.59
C ASP A 30 -8.49 -1.68 5.97
N LEU A 31 -9.03 -1.24 7.11
CA LEU A 31 -8.77 0.08 7.66
C LEU A 31 -8.18 -0.06 9.06
N GLY A 32 -6.85 -0.01 9.10
CA GLY A 32 -6.06 -0.11 10.32
C GLY A 32 -5.93 1.22 11.06
N ALA A 33 -4.87 1.33 11.85
CA ALA A 33 -4.53 2.56 12.59
C ALA A 33 -3.82 3.59 11.71
N GLY A 34 -2.92 3.18 10.81
CA GLY A 34 -2.14 4.10 9.96
C GLY A 34 -2.32 3.93 8.47
N THR A 35 -2.92 2.82 8.03
CA THR A 35 -3.04 2.47 6.62
C THR A 35 -4.44 2.01 6.26
N PHE A 36 -4.75 2.17 4.99
CA PHE A 36 -5.98 1.71 4.36
C PHE A 36 -5.63 0.91 3.12
N ASP A 37 -6.15 -0.31 3.02
CA ASP A 37 -5.98 -1.17 1.86
C ASP A 37 -7.33 -1.76 1.44
N VAL A 38 -7.51 -1.92 0.14
CA VAL A 38 -8.65 -2.63 -0.45
C VAL A 38 -8.13 -3.65 -1.44
N SER A 39 -8.58 -4.90 -1.27
CA SER A 39 -8.24 -5.99 -2.18
C SER A 39 -9.48 -6.66 -2.71
N LEU A 40 -9.45 -6.93 -4.01
CA LEU A 40 -10.49 -7.64 -4.73
C LEU A 40 -9.93 -9.01 -5.09
N LEU A 41 -10.59 -10.07 -4.65
CA LEU A 41 -10.11 -11.43 -4.81
C LEU A 41 -11.16 -12.32 -5.48
N ILE A 42 -10.70 -13.35 -6.18
CA ILE A 42 -11.51 -14.47 -6.64
C ILE A 42 -11.01 -15.72 -5.93
N ALA A 43 -11.93 -16.46 -5.34
CA ALA A 43 -11.67 -17.74 -4.70
C ALA A 43 -12.44 -18.84 -5.46
N SER A 44 -11.71 -19.83 -5.98
CA SER A 44 -12.24 -20.90 -6.84
C SER A 44 -11.32 -22.13 -6.77
N ASP A 45 -11.87 -23.34 -6.66
CA ASP A 45 -11.17 -24.63 -6.73
C ASP A 45 -9.88 -24.72 -5.88
N GLY A 46 -9.92 -24.20 -4.66
CA GLY A 46 -8.76 -24.21 -3.75
C GLY A 46 -7.74 -23.09 -4.00
N VAL A 47 -8.02 -22.18 -4.94
CA VAL A 47 -7.16 -21.06 -5.33
C VAL A 47 -7.79 -19.75 -4.85
N VAL A 48 -7.00 -18.90 -4.20
CA VAL A 48 -7.36 -17.51 -3.92
C VAL A 48 -6.42 -16.64 -4.74
N GLU A 49 -6.99 -15.90 -5.69
CA GLU A 49 -6.28 -14.98 -6.57
C GLU A 49 -6.66 -13.55 -6.24
N VAL A 50 -5.66 -12.71 -6.02
CA VAL A 50 -5.85 -11.27 -5.93
C VAL A 50 -5.98 -10.69 -7.34
N VAL A 51 -7.11 -10.06 -7.62
CA VAL A 51 -7.40 -9.44 -8.92
C VAL A 51 -6.90 -8.00 -8.98
N ALA A 52 -7.11 -7.26 -7.89
CA ALA A 52 -6.66 -5.87 -7.79
C ALA A 52 -6.46 -5.46 -6.34
N ILE A 53 -5.43 -4.66 -6.11
CA ILE A 53 -5.15 -3.99 -4.83
C ILE A 53 -5.10 -2.48 -5.05
N ASN A 54 -5.62 -1.72 -4.10
CA ASN A 54 -5.42 -0.28 -4.02
C ASN A 54 -5.43 0.16 -2.55
N GLY A 55 -5.01 1.39 -2.24
CA GLY A 55 -4.89 1.83 -0.85
C GLY A 55 -4.06 3.10 -0.65
N ASP A 56 -3.94 3.47 0.63
CA ASP A 56 -3.23 4.63 1.13
C ASP A 56 -2.48 4.28 2.43
N THR A 57 -1.17 4.46 2.39
CA THR A 57 -0.24 4.06 3.45
C THR A 57 -0.14 5.12 4.55
N THR A 58 -0.90 6.20 4.41
CA THR A 58 -0.90 7.36 5.29
C THR A 58 -2.30 7.74 5.75
N LEU A 59 -3.27 6.83 5.59
CA LEU A 59 -4.66 7.02 5.96
C LEU A 59 -5.11 5.88 6.87
N GLY A 60 -5.44 6.18 8.12
CA GLY A 60 -5.97 5.19 9.05
C GLY A 60 -6.68 5.81 10.24
N GLY A 61 -6.95 5.00 11.26
CA GLY A 61 -7.58 5.42 12.52
C GLY A 61 -6.91 6.60 13.24
N ASP A 62 -5.61 6.80 13.05
CA ASP A 62 -4.84 7.92 13.61
C ASP A 62 -5.28 9.26 13.00
N ASP A 63 -5.65 9.29 11.72
CA ASP A 63 -6.19 10.49 11.07
C ASP A 63 -7.56 10.87 11.63
N PHE A 64 -8.40 9.87 11.94
CA PHE A 64 -9.67 10.10 12.62
C PHE A 64 -9.46 10.70 14.01
N ASP A 65 -8.44 10.26 14.75
CA ASP A 65 -8.09 10.84 16.04
C ASP A 65 -7.60 12.28 15.89
N GLU A 66 -6.74 12.55 14.91
CA GLU A 66 -6.21 13.88 14.66
C GLU A 66 -7.31 14.88 14.25
N ARG A 67 -8.39 14.43 13.58
CA ARG A 67 -9.57 15.26 13.31
C ARG A 67 -10.26 15.72 14.60
N ILE A 68 -10.42 14.83 15.57
CA ILE A 68 -10.97 15.16 16.88
C ILE A 68 -10.01 16.11 17.63
N VAL A 69 -8.70 15.82 17.64
CA VAL A 69 -7.70 16.69 18.29
C VAL A 69 -7.72 18.10 17.71
N SER A 70 -7.71 18.23 16.39
CA SER A 70 -7.77 19.52 15.69
C SER A 70 -9.05 20.28 16.05
N TYR A 71 -10.20 19.60 16.05
CA TYR A 71 -11.48 20.19 16.44
C TYR A 71 -11.46 20.70 17.89
N LEU A 72 -10.90 19.92 18.83
CA LEU A 72 -10.81 20.31 20.25
C LEU A 72 -9.86 21.49 20.47
N ILE A 73 -8.74 21.56 19.75
CA ILE A 73 -7.82 22.70 19.79
C ILE A 73 -8.50 23.96 19.28
N ASP A 74 -9.24 23.87 18.17
CA ASP A 74 -9.97 24.99 17.60
C ASP A 74 -11.11 25.45 18.54
N TYR A 75 -11.81 24.52 19.18
CA TYR A 75 -12.81 24.81 20.21
C TYR A 75 -12.18 25.62 21.36
N ILE A 76 -11.09 25.13 21.97
CA ILE A 76 -10.39 25.83 23.07
C ILE A 76 -9.90 27.22 22.63
N ARG A 77 -9.40 27.33 21.39
CA ARG A 77 -8.96 28.61 20.83
C ARG A 77 -10.11 29.61 20.74
N GLN A 78 -11.28 29.16 20.31
CA GLN A 78 -12.47 30.02 20.17
C GLN A 78 -13.08 30.40 21.52
N THR A 79 -13.19 29.46 22.46
CA THR A 79 -13.88 29.69 23.75
C THR A 79 -12.98 30.33 24.80
N ASN A 80 -11.68 30.03 24.80
CA ASN A 80 -10.76 30.43 25.86
C ASN A 80 -9.59 31.29 25.37
N GLN A 81 -9.48 31.55 24.07
CA GLN A 81 -8.41 32.35 23.45
C GLN A 81 -7.00 31.80 23.71
N VAL A 82 -6.88 30.47 23.89
CA VAL A 82 -5.60 29.77 24.09
C VAL A 82 -5.34 28.86 22.89
N ASP A 83 -4.12 28.93 22.34
CA ASP A 83 -3.68 28.03 21.26
C ASP A 83 -2.80 26.91 21.79
N LEU A 84 -3.29 25.67 21.72
CA LEU A 84 -2.56 24.46 22.12
C LEU A 84 -1.90 23.75 20.94
N SER A 85 -1.93 24.32 19.74
CA SER A 85 -1.39 23.70 18.52
C SER A 85 0.10 23.33 18.62
N ARG A 86 0.86 24.04 19.45
CA ARG A 86 2.30 23.83 19.67
C ARG A 86 2.64 23.22 21.03
N ASP A 87 1.65 22.96 21.87
CA ASP A 87 1.87 22.33 23.18
C ASP A 87 1.88 20.80 23.01
N LEU A 88 3.09 20.23 22.93
CA LEU A 88 3.28 18.79 22.73
C LEU A 88 2.63 17.96 23.85
N SER A 89 2.67 18.44 25.10
CA SER A 89 2.09 17.73 26.25
C SER A 89 0.57 17.72 26.14
N ALA A 90 -0.05 18.87 25.85
CA ALA A 90 -1.49 18.95 25.65
C ALA A 90 -1.95 18.09 24.47
N ARG A 91 -1.21 18.11 23.35
CA ARG A 91 -1.54 17.33 22.15
C ARG A 91 -1.54 15.82 22.39
N VAL A 92 -0.54 15.28 23.09
CA VAL A 92 -0.50 13.84 23.43
C VAL A 92 -1.72 13.45 24.26
N ARG A 93 -2.06 14.26 25.27
CA ARG A 93 -3.20 14.01 26.16
C ARG A 93 -4.54 14.13 25.44
N LEU A 94 -4.65 15.07 24.50
CA LEU A 94 -5.80 15.20 23.62
C LEU A 94 -5.92 14.00 22.67
N LYS A 95 -4.81 13.50 22.12
CA LYS A 95 -4.80 12.31 21.25
C LYS A 95 -5.32 11.08 22.00
N GLU A 96 -4.82 10.81 23.21
CA GLU A 96 -5.30 9.70 24.04
C GLU A 96 -6.81 9.80 24.36
N ALA A 97 -7.30 11.02 24.60
CA ALA A 97 -8.72 11.25 24.89
C ALA A 97 -9.59 11.13 23.62
N ALA A 98 -9.08 11.61 22.48
CA ALA A 98 -9.71 11.51 21.17
C ALA A 98 -9.87 10.05 20.73
N GLU A 99 -8.83 9.22 20.87
CA GLU A 99 -8.89 7.80 20.52
C GLU A 99 -9.97 7.07 21.33
N LYS A 100 -10.02 7.30 22.65
CA LYS A 100 -11.06 6.73 23.52
C LYS A 100 -12.45 7.20 23.12
N ALA A 101 -12.61 8.47 22.75
CA ALA A 101 -13.87 9.03 22.29
C ALA A 101 -14.32 8.40 20.96
N LYS A 102 -13.42 8.30 19.98
CA LYS A 102 -13.64 7.62 18.69
C LYS A 102 -14.13 6.18 18.90
N ILE A 103 -13.42 5.41 19.74
CA ILE A 103 -13.77 4.03 20.04
C ILE A 103 -15.16 3.96 20.69
N ALA A 104 -15.42 4.80 21.70
CA ALA A 104 -16.72 4.84 22.39
C ALA A 104 -17.87 5.15 21.42
N LEU A 105 -17.69 6.14 20.53
CA LEU A 105 -18.70 6.55 19.54
C LEU A 105 -19.07 5.45 18.54
N SER A 106 -18.29 4.38 18.45
CA SER A 106 -18.68 3.19 17.67
C SER A 106 -19.85 2.42 18.30
N GLY A 107 -20.05 2.54 19.62
CA GLY A 107 -21.14 1.89 20.36
C GLY A 107 -22.22 2.84 20.86
N ILE A 108 -21.89 4.11 21.14
CA ILE A 108 -22.83 5.10 21.71
C ILE A 108 -22.95 6.35 20.83
N GLU A 109 -24.05 7.10 20.98
CA GLU A 109 -24.32 8.30 20.17
C GLU A 109 -23.54 9.55 20.65
N THR A 110 -23.18 9.61 21.92
CA THR A 110 -22.53 10.78 22.53
C THR A 110 -21.51 10.33 23.57
N VAL A 111 -20.36 11.01 23.63
CA VAL A 111 -19.31 10.75 24.63
C VAL A 111 -18.80 12.07 25.21
N ASN A 112 -18.53 12.12 26.51
CA ASN A 112 -17.88 13.27 27.12
C ASN A 112 -16.35 13.10 27.11
N ILE A 113 -15.65 14.07 26.53
CA ILE A 113 -14.19 14.16 26.50
C ILE A 113 -13.75 15.04 27.65
N TYR A 114 -13.23 14.41 28.71
CA TYR A 114 -12.73 15.11 29.88
C TYR A 114 -11.21 14.96 30.02
N VAL A 115 -10.48 16.08 29.99
CA VAL A 115 -9.02 16.11 30.18
C VAL A 115 -8.67 17.10 31.30
N PRO A 116 -8.33 16.62 32.51
CA PRO A 116 -8.12 17.49 33.65
C PRO A 116 -6.79 18.24 33.56
N PHE A 117 -6.71 19.48 34.06
CA PHE A 117 -5.44 20.22 34.10
C PHE A 117 -4.71 20.26 32.74
N LEU A 118 -5.44 20.50 31.66
CA LEU A 118 -4.93 20.43 30.29
C LEU A 118 -4.00 21.60 29.96
N TYR A 119 -4.35 22.82 30.35
CA TYR A 119 -3.61 24.04 30.04
C TYR A 119 -3.79 25.10 31.13
N SER A 120 -3.06 26.22 31.02
CA SER A 120 -3.22 27.38 31.89
C SER A 120 -3.75 28.58 31.09
N ASN A 121 -4.69 29.32 31.67
CA ASN A 121 -5.18 30.57 31.10
C ASN A 121 -5.18 31.66 32.17
N ALA A 122 -4.48 32.77 31.92
CA ALA A 122 -4.30 33.88 32.87
C ALA A 122 -3.85 33.43 34.28
N GLY A 123 -3.05 32.35 34.38
CA GLY A 123 -2.56 31.81 35.64
C GLY A 123 -3.48 30.79 36.33
N ALA A 124 -4.70 30.56 35.82
CA ALA A 124 -5.59 29.52 36.30
C ALA A 124 -5.39 28.22 35.52
N VAL A 125 -5.36 27.09 36.23
CA VAL A 125 -5.31 25.76 35.60
C VAL A 125 -6.70 25.41 35.05
N CYS A 126 -6.76 25.04 33.78
CA CYS A 126 -7.99 24.75 33.05
C CYS A 126 -8.09 23.25 32.69
N HIS A 127 -9.32 22.78 32.52
CA HIS A 127 -9.66 21.41 32.13
C HIS A 127 -10.43 21.47 30.80
N LEU A 128 -10.36 20.42 30.00
CA LEU A 128 -11.31 20.20 28.91
C LEU A 128 -12.50 19.40 29.43
N ASP A 129 -13.70 19.85 29.10
CA ASP A 129 -14.97 19.15 29.31
C ASP A 129 -15.82 19.41 28.05
N PHE A 130 -15.94 18.42 27.18
CA PHE A 130 -16.55 18.58 25.86
C PHE A 130 -17.36 17.35 25.46
N GLU A 131 -18.66 17.54 25.22
CA GLU A 131 -19.54 16.50 24.70
C GLU A 131 -19.41 16.40 23.17
N LEU A 132 -18.91 15.26 22.69
CA LEU A 132 -18.81 14.93 21.27
C LEU A 132 -19.93 13.97 20.86
N THR A 133 -20.68 14.33 19.82
CA THR A 133 -21.71 13.46 19.23
C THR A 133 -21.15 12.65 18.06
N ARG A 134 -21.74 11.48 17.79
CA ARG A 134 -21.43 10.62 16.64
C ARG A 134 -21.64 11.37 15.33
N THR A 135 -22.68 12.20 15.25
CA THR A 135 -22.96 13.04 14.08
C THR A 135 -21.82 14.02 13.81
N GLN A 136 -21.37 14.77 14.82
CA GLN A 136 -20.23 15.69 14.66
C GLN A 136 -18.96 14.93 14.24
N PHE A 137 -18.71 13.77 14.84
CA PHE A 137 -17.57 12.93 14.47
C PHE A 137 -17.64 12.47 13.00
N ALA A 138 -18.82 12.01 12.55
CA ALA A 138 -19.02 11.63 11.15
C ALA A 138 -18.84 12.81 10.19
N GLU A 139 -19.35 14.00 10.54
CA GLU A 139 -19.20 15.21 9.73
C GLU A 139 -17.73 15.63 9.59
N MET A 140 -16.96 15.63 10.69
CA MET A 140 -15.55 16.06 10.67
C MET A 140 -14.59 15.04 10.04
N THR A 141 -15.04 13.80 9.80
CA THR A 141 -14.23 12.72 9.21
C THR A 141 -14.77 12.22 7.86
N ALA A 142 -15.84 12.84 7.35
CA ALA A 142 -16.49 12.45 6.11
C ALA A 142 -15.55 12.45 4.90
N ASP A 143 -14.55 13.34 4.87
CA ASP A 143 -13.57 13.40 3.80
C ASP A 143 -12.61 12.20 3.81
N LEU A 144 -12.24 11.71 5.00
CA LEU A 144 -11.40 10.51 5.15
C LEU A 144 -12.13 9.27 4.62
N VAL A 145 -13.40 9.10 5.01
CA VAL A 145 -14.22 7.98 4.50
C VAL A 145 -14.46 8.11 3.01
N LYS A 146 -14.66 9.32 2.48
CA LYS A 146 -14.78 9.51 1.04
C LYS A 146 -13.52 9.04 0.29
N LYS A 147 -12.33 9.34 0.81
CA LYS A 147 -11.07 8.89 0.21
C LYS A 147 -10.97 7.36 0.16
N THR A 148 -11.33 6.65 1.23
CA THR A 148 -11.29 5.18 1.22
C THR A 148 -12.21 4.59 0.14
N ILE A 149 -13.40 5.17 -0.04
CA ILE A 149 -14.34 4.79 -1.11
C ILE A 149 -13.78 5.07 -2.51
N GLU A 150 -13.04 6.15 -2.70
CA GLU A 150 -12.37 6.46 -3.98
C GLU A 150 -11.33 5.39 -4.35
N TYR A 151 -10.53 4.94 -3.38
CA TYR A 151 -9.59 3.82 -3.56
C TYR A 151 -10.31 2.49 -3.87
N CYS A 152 -11.44 2.20 -3.23
CA CYS A 152 -12.26 1.02 -3.59
C CYS A 152 -12.76 1.08 -5.03
N ARG A 153 -13.22 2.25 -5.49
CA ARG A 153 -13.63 2.44 -6.89
C ARG A 153 -12.46 2.30 -7.86
N ALA A 154 -11.27 2.78 -7.48
CA ALA A 154 -10.06 2.59 -8.27
C ALA A 154 -9.71 1.10 -8.40
N ALA A 155 -9.75 0.33 -7.30
CA ALA A 155 -9.55 -1.11 -7.33
C ALA A 155 -10.57 -1.82 -8.24
N GLN A 156 -11.85 -1.45 -8.16
CA GLN A 156 -12.90 -2.01 -9.04
C GLN A 156 -12.61 -1.72 -10.53
N LYS A 157 -12.10 -0.53 -10.83
CA LYS A 157 -11.70 -0.17 -12.19
C LYS A 157 -10.50 -0.99 -12.66
N ASP A 158 -9.53 -1.22 -11.79
CA ASP A 158 -8.32 -2.01 -12.08
C ASP A 158 -8.63 -3.48 -12.34
N ALA A 159 -9.57 -4.04 -11.58
CA ALA A 159 -10.06 -5.41 -11.79
C ALA A 159 -10.79 -5.59 -13.12
N GLY A 160 -11.23 -4.48 -13.74
CA GLY A 160 -11.93 -4.49 -15.02
C GLY A 160 -13.43 -4.77 -14.89
N ASN A 161 -14.18 -4.43 -15.95
CA ASN A 161 -15.62 -4.66 -15.98
C ASN A 161 -15.91 -6.17 -15.94
N GLY A 162 -16.76 -6.58 -15.00
CA GLY A 162 -17.21 -7.96 -14.91
C GLY A 162 -16.25 -8.93 -14.23
N TRP A 163 -15.29 -8.42 -13.43
CA TRP A 163 -14.44 -9.28 -12.59
C TRP A 163 -15.22 -10.17 -11.61
N ARG A 164 -16.52 -9.87 -11.40
CA ARG A 164 -17.47 -10.69 -10.62
C ARG A 164 -18.56 -11.37 -11.48
N THR A 165 -18.44 -11.40 -12.80
CA THR A 165 -19.54 -11.87 -13.67
C THR A 165 -19.73 -13.38 -13.65
N TYR A 166 -18.71 -14.14 -13.25
CA TYR A 166 -18.72 -15.60 -13.29
C TYR A 166 -18.54 -16.25 -11.91
N VAL A 167 -18.91 -15.52 -10.85
CA VAL A 167 -18.88 -16.05 -9.48
C VAL A 167 -20.31 -16.30 -8.98
N ASP A 168 -20.47 -17.30 -8.13
CA ASP A 168 -21.74 -17.68 -7.52
C ASP A 168 -22.17 -16.69 -6.42
N SER A 169 -21.20 -16.06 -5.76
CA SER A 169 -21.45 -15.10 -4.68
C SER A 169 -20.42 -13.98 -4.65
N PHE A 170 -20.79 -12.89 -3.97
CA PHE A 170 -19.88 -11.79 -3.66
C PHE A 170 -20.00 -11.42 -2.18
N GLU A 171 -18.87 -11.32 -1.50
CA GLU A 171 -18.82 -11.00 -0.08
C GLU A 171 -17.90 -9.82 0.23
N LEU A 172 -18.25 -9.09 1.28
CA LEU A 172 -17.50 -7.96 1.80
C LEU A 172 -16.91 -8.34 3.17
N LEU A 173 -15.58 -8.32 3.27
CA LEU A 173 -14.85 -8.61 4.51
C LEU A 173 -14.28 -7.30 5.06
N LEU A 174 -14.51 -7.04 6.35
CA LEU A 174 -13.95 -5.88 7.04
C LEU A 174 -12.82 -6.31 7.96
N VAL A 175 -11.69 -5.62 7.83
CA VAL A 175 -10.44 -5.90 8.57
C VAL A 175 -9.94 -4.60 9.17
N GLY A 176 -9.34 -4.67 10.36
CA GLY A 176 -8.82 -3.51 11.06
C GLY A 176 -9.87 -2.80 11.92
N LEU A 177 -9.43 -2.29 13.07
CA LEU A 177 -10.32 -1.75 14.12
C LEU A 177 -11.12 -0.53 13.68
N SER A 178 -10.59 0.29 12.77
CA SER A 178 -11.29 1.49 12.30
C SER A 178 -12.52 1.15 11.44
N THR A 179 -12.65 -0.09 10.98
CA THR A 179 -13.90 -0.59 10.36
C THR A 179 -15.05 -0.79 11.35
N LYS A 180 -14.81 -0.67 12.67
CA LYS A 180 -15.88 -0.66 13.68
C LYS A 180 -16.64 0.68 13.70
N ILE A 181 -16.10 1.73 13.05
CA ILE A 181 -16.74 3.05 12.94
C ILE A 181 -18.04 2.94 12.10
N PRO A 182 -19.22 3.33 12.64
CA PRO A 182 -20.51 3.09 11.98
C PRO A 182 -20.64 3.70 10.58
N HIS A 183 -20.21 4.95 10.39
CA HIS A 183 -20.34 5.61 9.10
C HIS A 183 -19.33 5.11 8.06
N VAL A 184 -18.19 4.52 8.48
CA VAL A 184 -17.29 3.77 7.59
C VAL A 184 -18.00 2.51 7.10
N ARG A 185 -18.60 1.73 8.00
CA ARG A 185 -19.36 0.50 7.67
C ARG A 185 -20.51 0.79 6.70
N GLN A 186 -21.25 1.87 6.96
CA GLN A 186 -22.35 2.26 6.08
C GLN A 186 -21.83 2.63 4.69
N ALA A 187 -20.79 3.46 4.59
CA ALA A 187 -20.26 3.90 3.31
C ALA A 187 -19.73 2.74 2.45
N VAL A 188 -19.05 1.76 3.05
CA VAL A 188 -18.54 0.59 2.32
C VAL A 188 -19.67 -0.36 1.91
N GLN A 189 -20.68 -0.54 2.77
CA GLN A 189 -21.88 -1.29 2.44
C GLN A 189 -22.63 -0.65 1.27
N ASP A 190 -22.83 0.68 1.29
CA ASP A 190 -23.49 1.43 0.23
C ASP A 190 -22.73 1.36 -1.10
N LEU A 191 -21.39 1.33 -1.04
CA LEU A 191 -20.55 1.22 -2.23
C LEU A 191 -20.72 -0.15 -2.91
N PHE A 192 -20.68 -1.22 -2.14
CA PHE A 192 -20.64 -2.58 -2.65
C PHE A 192 -22.02 -3.23 -2.75
N ASP A 193 -23.05 -2.61 -2.18
CA ASP A 193 -24.44 -3.10 -2.09
C ASP A 193 -24.54 -4.49 -1.45
N VAL A 194 -23.66 -4.76 -0.48
CA VAL A 194 -23.56 -6.04 0.24
C VAL A 194 -23.29 -5.78 1.72
N GLU A 195 -24.03 -6.49 2.56
CA GLU A 195 -23.78 -6.50 4.01
C GLU A 195 -22.41 -7.09 4.32
N PRO A 196 -21.58 -6.41 5.14
CA PRO A 196 -20.32 -6.98 5.60
C PRO A 196 -20.51 -8.32 6.30
N ARG A 197 -19.67 -9.30 5.93
CA ARG A 197 -19.66 -10.61 6.55
C ARG A 197 -19.42 -10.48 8.05
N ARG A 198 -20.12 -11.30 8.82
CA ARG A 198 -20.00 -11.40 10.27
C ARG A 198 -19.36 -12.74 10.64
N GLY A 199 -18.87 -12.86 11.86
CA GLY A 199 -18.38 -14.12 12.40
C GLY A 199 -16.90 -14.13 12.77
N ILE A 200 -16.13 -13.13 12.32
CA ILE A 200 -14.73 -12.93 12.70
C ILE A 200 -14.54 -11.51 13.21
N ASP A 201 -13.77 -11.36 14.28
CA ASP A 201 -13.36 -10.03 14.73
C ASP A 201 -12.38 -9.43 13.69
N PRO A 202 -12.67 -8.24 13.13
CA PRO A 202 -11.76 -7.57 12.20
C PRO A 202 -10.33 -7.39 12.72
N ASP A 203 -10.13 -7.41 14.04
CA ASP A 203 -8.80 -7.30 14.69
C ASP A 203 -8.00 -8.61 14.66
N GLU A 204 -8.68 -9.76 14.61
CA GLU A 204 -8.06 -11.09 14.68
C GLU A 204 -7.93 -11.76 13.31
N ALA A 205 -8.66 -11.28 12.31
CA ALA A 205 -8.78 -11.90 10.99
C ALA A 205 -7.41 -12.19 10.34
N VAL A 206 -6.52 -11.21 10.31
CA VAL A 206 -5.18 -11.38 9.69
C VAL A 206 -4.38 -12.46 10.42
N ALA A 207 -4.32 -12.40 11.76
CA ALA A 207 -3.55 -13.35 12.56
C ALA A 207 -4.07 -14.78 12.42
N LEU A 208 -5.40 -14.95 12.38
CA LEU A 208 -6.04 -16.25 12.16
C LEU A 208 -5.71 -16.79 10.76
N GLY A 209 -5.77 -15.94 9.73
CA GLY A 209 -5.40 -16.29 8.36
C GLY A 209 -3.96 -16.77 8.22
N VAL A 210 -3.02 -16.07 8.85
CA VAL A 210 -1.60 -16.46 8.89
C VAL A 210 -1.43 -17.81 9.58
N ALA A 211 -2.16 -18.08 10.66
CA ALA A 211 -2.13 -19.38 11.34
C ALA A 211 -2.64 -20.52 10.44
N ILE A 212 -3.70 -20.29 9.66
CA ILE A 212 -4.19 -21.27 8.67
C ILE A 212 -3.13 -21.52 7.60
N GLN A 213 -2.51 -20.47 7.05
CA GLN A 213 -1.44 -20.61 6.06
C GLN A 213 -0.23 -21.38 6.60
N ALA A 214 0.13 -21.18 7.87
CA ALA A 214 1.16 -21.97 8.53
C ALA A 214 0.77 -23.46 8.60
N GLY A 215 -0.50 -23.77 8.87
CA GLY A 215 -1.06 -25.12 8.84
C GLY A 215 -1.02 -25.76 7.44
N VAL A 216 -1.26 -25.00 6.38
CA VAL A 216 -1.12 -25.46 4.98
C VAL A 216 0.34 -25.80 4.69
N ILE A 217 1.28 -24.93 5.06
CA ILE A 217 2.72 -25.15 4.86
C ILE A 217 3.21 -26.38 5.65
N SER A 218 2.64 -26.65 6.83
CA SER A 218 2.96 -27.84 7.62
C SER A 218 2.24 -29.11 7.16
N HIS A 219 1.44 -29.05 6.08
CA HIS A 219 0.60 -30.15 5.58
C HIS A 219 -0.46 -30.64 6.59
N SER A 220 -0.84 -29.77 7.54
CA SER A 220 -1.89 -30.04 8.54
C SER A 220 -3.28 -29.64 8.04
N VAL A 221 -3.35 -28.84 6.97
CA VAL A 221 -4.57 -28.34 6.32
C VAL A 221 -4.46 -28.59 4.82
N ASN A 222 -5.58 -28.80 4.13
CA ASN A 222 -5.60 -29.05 2.68
C ASN A 222 -4.96 -27.91 1.87
N ASN A 223 -4.45 -28.24 0.69
CA ASN A 223 -3.69 -27.33 -0.17
C ASN A 223 -4.55 -26.17 -0.67
N VAL A 224 -4.40 -24.99 -0.06
CA VAL A 224 -4.86 -23.72 -0.60
C VAL A 224 -3.71 -23.09 -1.39
N LEU A 225 -3.95 -22.73 -2.66
CA LEU A 225 -3.01 -21.97 -3.47
C LEU A 225 -3.33 -20.48 -3.37
N LEU A 226 -2.34 -19.68 -3.02
CA LEU A 226 -2.46 -18.22 -2.96
C LEU A 226 -1.67 -17.60 -4.09
N LEU A 227 -2.36 -16.89 -4.98
CA LEU A 227 -1.80 -16.08 -6.05
C LEU A 227 -1.94 -14.60 -5.66
N ASP A 228 -0.81 -13.98 -5.38
CA ASP A 228 -0.74 -12.56 -4.99
C ASP A 228 -0.34 -11.72 -6.20
N VAL A 229 -0.34 -10.39 -6.07
CA VAL A 229 0.00 -9.45 -7.15
C VAL A 229 0.95 -8.35 -6.69
N ALA A 230 1.64 -7.71 -7.63
CA ALA A 230 2.46 -6.51 -7.36
C ALA A 230 1.55 -5.29 -7.06
N PRO A 231 1.58 -4.68 -5.86
CA PRO A 231 0.64 -3.61 -5.50
C PRO A 231 0.92 -2.25 -6.17
N LYS A 232 2.12 -2.05 -6.72
CA LYS A 232 2.50 -0.86 -7.49
C LYS A 232 3.36 -1.23 -8.68
N THR A 233 3.35 -0.37 -9.69
CA THR A 233 4.19 -0.52 -10.87
C THR A 233 5.65 -0.36 -10.49
N LEU A 234 6.47 -1.29 -10.98
CA LEU A 234 7.92 -1.34 -10.81
C LEU A 234 8.60 -1.08 -12.15
N GLY A 235 9.63 -0.27 -12.12
CA GLY A 235 10.34 0.11 -13.33
C GLY A 235 11.62 0.88 -13.04
N ILE A 236 12.04 1.64 -14.04
CA ILE A 236 13.34 2.32 -14.04
C ILE A 236 13.23 3.74 -14.57
N GLU A 237 14.19 4.59 -14.18
CA GLU A 237 14.35 5.92 -14.76
C GLU A 237 14.97 5.84 -16.17
N GLY A 238 14.29 6.43 -17.15
CA GLY A 238 14.78 6.60 -18.53
C GLY A 238 15.24 8.02 -18.86
N GLU A 239 15.48 8.30 -20.15
CA GLU A 239 15.88 9.64 -20.62
C GLU A 239 14.89 10.73 -20.21
N GLY A 240 15.41 11.88 -19.77
CA GLY A 240 14.56 13.02 -19.43
C GLY A 240 13.76 12.84 -18.15
N GLY A 241 14.10 11.85 -17.31
CA GLY A 241 13.43 11.62 -16.04
C GLY A 241 12.06 10.98 -16.18
N VAL A 242 11.83 10.24 -17.26
CA VAL A 242 10.59 9.47 -17.47
C VAL A 242 10.67 8.12 -16.77
N MET A 243 9.55 7.65 -16.25
CA MET A 243 9.41 6.29 -15.72
C MET A 243 9.16 5.31 -16.87
N ILE A 244 9.99 4.26 -16.96
CA ILE A 244 9.79 3.13 -17.87
C ILE A 244 9.27 1.94 -17.03
N PRO A 245 7.99 1.55 -17.15
CA PRO A 245 7.43 0.43 -16.40
C PRO A 245 7.97 -0.91 -16.94
N ILE A 246 8.25 -1.85 -16.02
CA ILE A 246 8.74 -3.21 -16.34
C ILE A 246 7.76 -4.27 -15.82
N ILE A 247 7.29 -4.12 -14.58
CA ILE A 247 6.22 -4.94 -14.00
C ILE A 247 5.11 -3.98 -13.59
N GLU A 248 4.01 -4.00 -14.31
CA GLU A 248 2.82 -3.20 -14.00
C GLU A 248 2.19 -3.66 -12.68
N ARG A 249 1.55 -2.73 -11.97
CA ARG A 249 0.74 -3.09 -10.79
C ARG A 249 -0.33 -4.13 -11.13
N ASN A 250 -0.76 -4.87 -10.12
CA ASN A 250 -1.67 -6.00 -10.20
C ASN A 250 -1.17 -7.17 -11.08
N THR A 251 0.11 -7.19 -11.48
CA THR A 251 0.71 -8.37 -12.11
C THR A 251 0.85 -9.50 -11.08
N THR A 252 0.32 -10.68 -11.37
CA THR A 252 0.45 -11.88 -10.53
C THR A 252 1.91 -12.21 -10.24
N ILE A 253 2.21 -12.56 -8.98
CA ILE A 253 3.55 -12.96 -8.50
C ILE A 253 3.53 -14.43 -8.03
N PRO A 254 4.63 -15.18 -8.19
CA PRO A 254 5.94 -14.75 -8.71
C PRO A 254 5.94 -14.45 -10.21
N THR A 255 6.78 -13.51 -10.65
CA THR A 255 6.89 -13.11 -12.06
C THR A 255 8.29 -12.62 -12.41
N GLN A 256 8.62 -12.72 -13.70
CA GLN A 256 9.89 -12.26 -14.25
C GLN A 256 9.63 -11.48 -15.54
N LYS A 257 10.18 -10.27 -15.64
CA LYS A 257 10.13 -9.41 -16.82
C LYS A 257 11.49 -8.81 -17.08
N SER A 258 11.82 -8.61 -18.36
CA SER A 258 13.10 -8.05 -18.78
C SER A 258 12.87 -6.95 -19.81
N GLU A 259 13.63 -5.87 -19.69
CA GLU A 259 13.67 -4.78 -20.65
C GLU A 259 15.11 -4.56 -21.09
N THR A 260 15.33 -4.30 -22.39
CA THR A 260 16.67 -4.00 -22.91
C THR A 260 16.84 -2.50 -23.06
N LEU A 261 17.94 -1.98 -22.53
CA LEU A 261 18.33 -0.57 -22.54
C LEU A 261 19.65 -0.38 -23.25
N SER A 262 19.99 0.88 -23.51
CA SER A 262 21.24 1.28 -24.12
C SER A 262 21.85 2.53 -23.48
N THR A 263 23.12 2.76 -23.75
CA THR A 263 23.87 3.95 -23.36
C THR A 263 23.37 5.22 -24.05
N MET A 264 23.56 6.34 -23.34
CA MET A 264 23.17 7.70 -23.73
C MET A 264 24.29 8.48 -24.42
N ARG A 265 25.53 8.14 -24.09
CA ARG A 265 26.73 8.84 -24.58
C ARG A 265 27.62 7.86 -25.34
N ASP A 266 28.31 8.39 -26.34
CA ASP A 266 29.32 7.63 -27.08
C ASP A 266 30.43 7.19 -26.12
N ILE A 267 30.87 5.93 -26.26
CA ILE A 267 31.98 5.37 -25.47
C ILE A 267 31.66 5.36 -23.95
N GLN A 268 30.37 5.33 -23.59
CA GLN A 268 29.95 5.19 -22.19
C GLN A 268 30.27 3.77 -21.69
N THR A 269 31.14 3.68 -20.69
CA THR A 269 31.62 2.40 -20.13
C THR A 269 30.93 1.99 -18.83
N SER A 270 30.02 2.81 -18.33
CA SER A 270 29.19 2.50 -17.17
C SER A 270 27.80 3.11 -17.27
N VAL A 271 26.84 2.45 -16.63
CA VAL A 271 25.41 2.76 -16.70
C VAL A 271 24.81 2.65 -15.29
N ILE A 272 23.96 3.61 -14.90
CA ILE A 272 23.20 3.54 -13.66
C ILE A 272 21.76 3.17 -13.98
N ILE A 273 21.29 2.09 -13.38
CA ILE A 273 19.89 1.68 -13.40
C ILE A 273 19.27 2.15 -12.09
N HIS A 274 18.41 3.16 -12.17
CA HIS A 274 17.66 3.66 -11.02
C HIS A 274 16.31 2.97 -10.96
N ILE A 275 16.08 2.19 -9.91
CA ILE A 275 14.90 1.35 -9.72
C ILE A 275 13.84 2.14 -8.95
N LEU A 276 12.62 2.15 -9.46
CA LEU A 276 11.53 2.98 -8.99
C LEU A 276 10.25 2.17 -8.76
N GLN A 277 9.40 2.67 -7.86
CA GLN A 277 8.05 2.19 -7.60
C GLN A 277 7.05 3.35 -7.65
N GLY A 278 6.01 3.23 -8.47
CA GLY A 278 4.91 4.20 -8.50
C GLY A 278 4.24 4.31 -9.85
N GLU A 279 3.18 5.12 -9.90
CA GLU A 279 2.28 5.24 -11.06
C GLU A 279 2.49 6.53 -11.86
N SER A 280 3.42 7.40 -11.44
CA SER A 280 3.71 8.61 -12.21
C SER A 280 4.56 8.27 -13.44
N GLY A 281 4.28 8.95 -14.54
CA GLY A 281 5.14 8.94 -15.73
C GLY A 281 6.48 9.66 -15.53
N HIS A 282 6.67 10.40 -14.43
CA HIS A 282 7.92 11.08 -14.10
C HIS A 282 8.63 10.37 -12.94
N ALA A 283 9.90 10.04 -13.15
CA ALA A 283 10.72 9.30 -12.20
C ALA A 283 10.81 9.94 -10.81
N HIS A 284 10.94 11.27 -10.75
CA HIS A 284 11.12 12.02 -9.50
C HIS A 284 9.86 12.09 -8.62
N GLU A 285 8.69 11.74 -9.15
CA GLU A 285 7.42 11.67 -8.41
C GLU A 285 7.15 10.27 -7.85
N ASN A 286 7.98 9.28 -8.21
CA ASN A 286 7.88 7.91 -7.75
C ASN A 286 8.89 7.64 -6.61
N VAL A 287 8.69 6.54 -5.90
CA VAL A 287 9.55 6.12 -4.79
C VAL A 287 10.80 5.46 -5.35
N SER A 288 11.98 5.95 -4.95
CA SER A 288 13.26 5.28 -5.25
C SER A 288 13.43 4.03 -4.40
N LEU A 289 13.64 2.90 -5.04
CA LEU A 289 13.96 1.63 -4.36
C LEU A 289 15.47 1.36 -4.32
N GLY A 290 16.25 2.09 -5.13
CA GLY A 290 17.70 2.08 -5.11
C GLY A 290 18.32 2.09 -6.50
N LYS A 291 19.65 2.16 -6.55
CA LYS A 291 20.41 2.23 -7.80
C LYS A 291 21.35 1.04 -8.02
N LEU A 292 21.61 0.73 -9.29
CA LEU A 292 22.48 -0.33 -9.76
C LEU A 292 23.51 0.24 -10.73
N LEU A 293 24.79 0.16 -10.40
CA LEU A 293 25.88 0.58 -11.29
C LEU A 293 26.40 -0.61 -12.09
N VAL A 294 26.18 -0.60 -13.40
CA VAL A 294 26.80 -1.52 -14.35
C VAL A 294 28.11 -0.90 -14.83
N VAL A 295 29.23 -1.57 -14.59
CA VAL A 295 30.57 -1.13 -15.04
C VAL A 295 31.11 -2.08 -16.11
N GLY A 296 32.01 -1.58 -16.95
CA GLY A 296 32.67 -2.40 -17.98
C GLY A 296 31.82 -2.59 -19.24
N VAL A 297 30.84 -1.71 -19.48
CA VAL A 297 30.11 -1.67 -20.76
C VAL A 297 31.11 -1.41 -21.88
N SER A 298 31.01 -2.19 -22.96
CA SER A 298 31.92 -2.06 -24.09
C SER A 298 31.81 -0.67 -24.74
N PRO A 299 32.94 0.05 -24.97
CA PRO A 299 32.95 1.31 -25.70
C PRO A 299 32.30 1.19 -27.08
N ALA A 300 31.14 1.81 -27.27
CA ALA A 300 30.45 1.88 -28.55
C ALA A 300 29.71 3.22 -28.68
N PRO A 301 29.33 3.65 -29.90
CA PRO A 301 28.41 4.76 -30.08
C PRO A 301 27.14 4.61 -29.25
N ARG A 302 26.56 5.72 -28.81
CA ARG A 302 25.31 5.73 -28.04
C ARG A 302 24.20 4.97 -28.77
N GLY A 303 23.34 4.30 -28.02
CA GLY A 303 22.23 3.52 -28.60
C GLY A 303 22.61 2.11 -29.10
N ILE A 304 23.90 1.72 -29.05
CA ILE A 304 24.39 0.41 -29.52
C ILE A 304 24.52 -0.64 -28.40
N PRO A 305 25.13 -0.34 -27.23
CA PRO A 305 25.22 -1.32 -26.14
C PRO A 305 23.84 -1.82 -25.71
N GLN A 306 23.73 -3.13 -25.44
CA GLN A 306 22.47 -3.74 -24.98
C GLN A 306 22.62 -4.21 -23.54
N ILE A 307 22.05 -3.45 -22.61
CA ILE A 307 21.96 -3.81 -21.20
C ILE A 307 20.56 -4.38 -20.95
N GLU A 308 20.48 -5.68 -20.67
CA GLU A 308 19.24 -6.32 -20.25
C GLU A 308 19.04 -6.13 -18.75
N VAL A 309 17.94 -5.48 -18.39
CA VAL A 309 17.53 -5.31 -16.99
C VAL A 309 16.36 -6.25 -16.75
N THR A 310 16.53 -7.18 -15.81
CA THR A 310 15.56 -8.20 -15.46
C THR A 310 15.08 -7.98 -14.05
N PHE A 311 13.76 -7.85 -13.90
CA PHE A 311 13.06 -7.77 -12.62
C PHE A 311 12.45 -9.14 -12.35
N ASN A 312 12.81 -9.73 -11.21
CA ASN A 312 12.28 -11.00 -10.74
C ASN A 312 11.64 -10.79 -9.37
N ILE A 313 10.34 -11.05 -9.26
CA ILE A 313 9.61 -10.98 -7.99
C ILE A 313 9.26 -12.40 -7.58
N ASP A 314 9.67 -12.79 -6.38
CA ASP A 314 9.35 -14.11 -5.82
C ASP A 314 7.96 -14.15 -5.17
N GLN A 315 7.58 -15.33 -4.67
CA GLN A 315 6.29 -15.56 -4.00
C GLN A 315 6.12 -14.83 -2.65
N ASN A 316 7.18 -14.22 -2.12
CA ASN A 316 7.15 -13.40 -0.90
C ASN A 316 7.13 -11.90 -1.23
N GLY A 317 7.11 -11.54 -2.53
CA GLY A 317 7.23 -10.17 -2.99
C GLY A 317 8.67 -9.64 -3.01
N THR A 318 9.72 -10.46 -2.80
CA THR A 318 11.11 -9.97 -2.88
C THR A 318 11.51 -9.72 -4.32
N LEU A 319 12.00 -8.50 -4.61
CA LEU A 319 12.44 -8.07 -5.93
C LEU A 319 13.95 -8.28 -6.09
N GLU A 320 14.38 -9.12 -7.01
CA GLU A 320 15.76 -9.17 -7.50
C GLU A 320 15.85 -8.45 -8.84
N VAL A 321 16.67 -7.40 -8.91
CA VAL A 321 16.98 -6.72 -10.16
C VAL A 321 18.37 -7.10 -10.61
N THR A 322 18.46 -7.64 -11.82
CA THR A 322 19.72 -8.02 -12.47
C THR A 322 19.91 -7.21 -13.73
N ALA A 323 21.09 -6.62 -13.91
CA ALA A 323 21.48 -5.93 -15.13
C ALA A 323 22.66 -6.66 -15.79
N THR A 324 22.49 -7.05 -17.05
CA THR A 324 23.48 -7.83 -17.81
C THR A 324 23.79 -7.13 -19.13
N ASP A 325 25.06 -6.84 -19.38
CA ASP A 325 25.52 -6.41 -20.70
C ASP A 325 25.60 -7.64 -21.62
N LYS A 326 24.80 -7.65 -22.70
CA LYS A 326 24.73 -8.79 -23.63
C LYS A 326 26.04 -9.06 -24.37
N ALA A 327 26.88 -8.04 -24.57
CA ALA A 327 28.14 -8.17 -25.29
C ALA A 327 29.22 -8.82 -24.43
N THR A 328 29.39 -8.35 -23.19
CA THR A 328 30.42 -8.84 -22.28
C THR A 328 29.97 -10.02 -21.42
N ARG A 329 28.65 -10.24 -21.31
CA ARG A 329 28.00 -11.11 -20.33
C ARG A 329 28.31 -10.73 -18.87
N GLY A 330 28.91 -9.58 -18.64
CA GLY A 330 29.11 -9.02 -17.31
C GLY A 330 27.74 -8.74 -16.67
N THR A 331 27.57 -9.17 -15.42
CA THR A 331 26.29 -9.07 -14.71
C THR A 331 26.48 -8.40 -13.35
N THR A 332 25.63 -7.43 -13.04
CA THR A 332 25.51 -6.82 -11.72
C THR A 332 24.09 -7.06 -11.21
N ARG A 333 23.93 -7.36 -9.91
CA ARG A 333 22.63 -7.61 -9.30
C ARG A 333 22.46 -6.81 -8.02
N LYS A 334 21.21 -6.44 -7.71
CA LYS A 334 20.80 -5.86 -6.43
C LYS A 334 19.51 -6.55 -6.01
N THR A 335 19.50 -7.11 -4.81
CA THR A 335 18.32 -7.67 -4.19
C THR A 335 17.67 -6.59 -3.35
N ILE A 336 16.40 -6.32 -3.60
CA ILE A 336 15.60 -5.34 -2.89
C ILE A 336 14.46 -6.11 -2.24
N HIS A 337 14.39 -6.04 -0.92
CA HIS A 337 13.23 -6.55 -0.20
C HIS A 337 12.09 -5.57 -0.41
N TYR A 338 11.28 -5.86 -1.42
CA TYR A 338 10.04 -5.15 -1.68
C TYR A 338 8.98 -5.68 -0.72
N LYS A 339 8.55 -4.83 0.23
CA LYS A 339 7.48 -5.14 1.17
C LYS A 339 6.17 -4.51 0.69
N HIS A 340 5.06 -5.20 0.99
CA HIS A 340 3.73 -4.56 1.08
C HIS A 340 3.87 -3.30 1.95
N PRO A 341 3.24 -2.17 1.58
CA PRO A 341 3.68 -0.85 2.06
C PRO A 341 3.35 -0.50 3.52
N ALA A 342 2.98 -1.49 4.36
CA ALA A 342 2.77 -1.31 5.79
C ALA A 342 4.05 -0.98 6.58
N GLU A 343 5.24 -1.16 5.99
CA GLU A 343 6.50 -0.82 6.65
C GLU A 343 7.50 -0.23 5.65
N SER A 344 7.40 1.09 5.39
CA SER A 344 8.55 1.82 4.85
C SER A 344 9.64 1.85 5.93
N ASN A 345 10.69 1.05 5.76
CA ASN A 345 11.95 1.34 6.43
C ASN A 345 13.06 1.42 5.39
N ALA A 346 13.75 2.56 5.47
CA ALA A 346 14.97 2.95 4.80
C ALA A 346 15.70 1.78 4.11
N ALA A 347 15.87 1.90 2.79
CA ALA A 347 17.00 1.26 2.15
C ALA A 347 18.25 1.66 2.94
N LEU A 348 19.03 0.67 3.37
CA LEU A 348 20.31 0.88 4.04
C LEU A 348 21.15 1.85 3.18
N ASP A 349 21.64 2.89 3.83
CA ASP A 349 22.39 4.06 3.33
C ASP A 349 23.70 3.66 2.57
N GLU A 350 23.59 2.98 1.43
CA GLU A 350 24.72 2.64 0.54
C GLU A 350 24.75 3.47 -0.76
N ASP A 351 23.69 4.24 -1.08
CA ASP A 351 23.53 4.87 -2.40
C ASP A 351 24.19 6.27 -2.54
N HIS A 352 24.76 6.82 -1.45
CA HIS A 352 25.32 8.19 -1.40
C HIS A 352 26.51 8.45 -2.35
N GLU A 353 27.28 7.41 -2.72
CA GLU A 353 28.36 7.56 -3.72
C GLU A 353 27.85 7.51 -5.17
N ILE A 354 26.76 6.80 -5.43
CA ILE A 354 26.19 6.64 -6.79
C ILE A 354 25.46 7.91 -7.22
N ASP A 355 24.85 8.64 -6.28
CA ASP A 355 24.13 9.89 -6.56
C ASP A 355 25.00 11.00 -7.17
N LYS A 356 26.33 10.92 -7.02
CA LYS A 356 27.28 11.87 -7.62
C LYS A 356 27.57 11.59 -9.09
N LEU A 357 27.13 10.46 -9.63
CA LEU A 357 27.39 10.02 -11.00
C LEU A 357 26.16 10.29 -11.88
N ASN A 358 26.24 11.31 -12.74
CA ASN A 358 25.15 11.64 -13.69
C ASN A 358 25.30 10.85 -15.01
N LEU A 359 24.78 9.62 -15.02
CA LEU A 359 24.90 8.65 -16.13
C LEU A 359 23.51 8.12 -16.57
N PRO A 360 22.77 8.85 -17.42
CA PRO A 360 21.42 8.47 -17.84
C PRO A 360 21.39 7.22 -18.77
N ILE A 361 20.20 6.62 -18.98
CA ILE A 361 19.91 5.46 -19.86
C ILE A 361 18.66 5.62 -20.75
N VAL A 362 18.69 5.07 -21.98
CA VAL A 362 17.58 5.09 -22.98
C VAL A 362 17.14 3.70 -23.40
N LEU A 363 15.92 3.61 -23.95
CA LEU A 363 15.53 2.49 -24.81
C LEU A 363 16.39 2.43 -26.09
N PRO A 364 16.68 1.23 -26.62
CA PRO A 364 17.46 1.07 -27.85
C PRO A 364 16.76 1.75 -29.03
N LYS A 365 17.55 2.23 -29.99
CA LYS A 365 16.99 2.72 -31.26
C LYS A 365 16.29 1.56 -31.96
N LYS A 366 15.02 1.76 -32.35
CA LYS A 366 14.34 0.85 -33.26
C LYS A 366 15.08 0.88 -34.60
N ASP A 367 15.38 -0.30 -35.15
CA ASP A 367 15.85 -0.41 -36.52
C ASP A 367 14.74 0.11 -37.44
N GLU A 368 14.99 1.25 -38.09
CA GLU A 368 14.27 1.60 -39.31
C GLU A 368 14.65 0.54 -40.34
N ALA A 369 13.81 -0.48 -40.46
CA ALA A 369 13.88 -1.44 -41.54
C ALA A 369 13.86 -0.65 -42.85
N THR A 370 15.02 -0.59 -43.49
CA THR A 370 15.21 -0.04 -44.82
C THR A 370 14.40 -0.92 -45.77
N ASN A 371 13.21 -0.45 -46.15
CA ASN A 371 12.53 -0.93 -47.34
C ASN A 371 13.39 -0.50 -48.54
N SER A 372 14.21 -1.42 -49.01
CA SER A 372 14.88 -1.40 -50.32
C SER A 372 14.74 -2.75 -50.98
#